data_AF-A0A9W9UVG3-F1
#
_entry.id   AF-A0A9W9UVG3-F1
#
_cell.length_a   1.000
_cell.length_b   1.000
_cell.length_c   1.000
_cell.angle_alpha   90.00
_cell.angle_beta   90.00
_cell.angle_gamma   90.00
#
_symmetry.space_group_name_H-M   'P 1'
#
loop_
_entity.id
_entity.type
_entity.pdbx_description
1 polymer ?
#
loop_
_entity_poly.entity_id
_entity_poly.type
_entity_poly.pdbx_seq_one_letter_code
_entity_poly.pdbx_strand_id
1 'polypeptide(L)'
;MPSLMDLPQEIRVMIFEDVLHGHRTPPIYPSKLNMVDFPDMHYKANIEPLRPYHEQRDTHSPSNSLPLLLASRQVSMETQSILNRMRKTTYVLDISVLNDLDLFSTWISVPRLTTRLSTLHVDIRLFGRIITTKEACDQIGCGGRYGFHWSFYALLERFLRYGPVGAKKGRTSDYGNPSYKNRHISVENLILDFRSAETELPYPSHEKRHTTLGNPILDFHAAERERLNPPVTWDTSTGWISTMA
;
A
#
# COMPACT_ATOMS: atom_id res chain seq x y z
N MET A 1 13.91 -35.23 -27.02
CA MET A 1 13.48 -33.84 -26.76
C MET A 1 14.15 -33.41 -25.47
N PRO A 2 14.85 -32.27 -25.43
CA PRO A 2 15.47 -31.80 -24.20
C PRO A 2 14.39 -31.40 -23.17
N SER A 3 14.56 -31.86 -21.93
CA SER A 3 13.73 -31.52 -20.76
C SER A 3 14.51 -30.65 -19.77
N LEU A 4 13.81 -29.85 -18.97
CA LEU A 4 14.41 -29.12 -17.84
C LEU A 4 15.15 -30.06 -16.89
N MET A 5 14.67 -31.30 -16.75
CA MET A 5 15.26 -32.32 -15.87
C MET A 5 16.54 -32.95 -16.43
N ASP A 6 16.81 -32.78 -17.72
CA ASP A 6 18.04 -33.26 -18.35
C ASP A 6 19.22 -32.32 -18.09
N LEU A 7 18.95 -31.10 -17.56
CA LEU A 7 19.99 -30.14 -17.19
C LEU A 7 20.71 -30.59 -15.91
N PRO A 8 22.00 -30.26 -15.73
CA PRO A 8 22.68 -30.41 -14.45
C PRO A 8 21.95 -29.66 -13.32
N GLN A 9 22.07 -30.18 -12.09
CA GLN A 9 21.37 -29.63 -10.92
C GLN A 9 21.73 -28.16 -10.68
N GLU A 10 22.99 -27.79 -10.89
CA GLU A 10 23.50 -26.44 -10.72
C GLU A 10 22.73 -25.45 -11.59
N ILE A 11 22.48 -25.82 -12.85
CA ILE A 11 21.75 -25.00 -13.82
C ILE A 11 20.29 -24.87 -13.44
N ARG A 12 19.64 -25.96 -13.00
CA ARG A 12 18.26 -25.91 -12.53
C ARG A 12 18.10 -25.01 -11.31
N VAL A 13 19.03 -25.09 -10.36
CA VAL A 13 19.04 -24.23 -9.17
C VAL A 13 19.13 -22.76 -9.56
N MET A 14 20.03 -22.39 -10.48
CA MET A 14 20.13 -21.03 -10.99
C MET A 14 18.81 -20.55 -11.63
N ILE A 15 18.20 -21.37 -12.48
CA ILE A 15 16.90 -21.05 -13.10
C ILE A 15 15.82 -20.83 -12.04
N PHE A 16 15.74 -21.70 -11.03
CA PHE A 16 14.75 -21.56 -9.97
C PHE A 16 15.00 -20.34 -9.09
N GLU A 17 16.26 -20.03 -8.79
CA GLU A 17 16.63 -18.79 -8.10
C GLU A 17 16.18 -17.55 -8.89
N ASP A 18 16.43 -17.52 -10.20
CA ASP A 18 16.01 -16.41 -11.06
C ASP A 18 14.48 -16.28 -11.12
N VAL A 19 13.75 -17.40 -11.22
CA VAL A 19 12.28 -17.38 -11.21
C VAL A 19 11.73 -16.88 -9.87
N LEU A 20 12.34 -17.28 -8.76
CA LEU A 20 11.93 -16.84 -7.42
C LEU A 20 12.15 -15.34 -7.20
N HIS A 21 13.25 -14.79 -7.71
CA HIS A 21 13.54 -13.35 -7.66
C HIS A 21 12.95 -12.56 -8.83
N GLY A 22 12.30 -13.25 -9.77
CA GLY A 22 11.70 -12.64 -10.94
C GLY A 22 10.70 -11.54 -10.56
N HIS A 23 10.73 -10.47 -11.35
CA HIS A 23 9.78 -9.36 -11.26
C HIS A 23 8.82 -9.47 -12.43
N ARG A 24 7.52 -9.38 -12.15
CA ARG A 24 6.52 -9.23 -13.21
C ARG A 24 6.61 -7.83 -13.80
N THR A 25 6.22 -7.68 -15.06
CA THR A 25 6.10 -6.35 -15.64
C THR A 25 4.94 -5.61 -14.98
N PRO A 26 5.16 -4.40 -14.44
CA PRO A 26 4.09 -3.58 -13.91
C PRO A 26 3.02 -3.27 -14.97
N PRO A 27 1.78 -2.94 -14.55
CA PRO A 27 0.75 -2.49 -15.46
C PRO A 27 1.18 -1.31 -16.32
N ILE A 28 0.95 -1.37 -17.63
CA ILE A 28 1.23 -0.21 -18.50
C ILE A 28 0.34 0.96 -18.09
N TYR A 29 -0.92 0.68 -17.75
CA TYR A 29 -1.88 1.69 -17.31
C TYR A 29 -2.89 1.06 -16.32
N PRO A 30 -3.32 1.79 -15.28
CA PRO A 30 -4.36 1.31 -14.37
C PRO A 30 -5.72 1.14 -15.07
N SER A 31 -6.39 0.00 -14.86
CA SER A 31 -7.70 -0.28 -15.47
C SER A 31 -8.61 -1.02 -14.51
N LYS A 32 -9.86 -0.56 -14.37
CA LYS A 32 -10.89 -1.18 -13.53
C LYS A 32 -11.43 -2.51 -14.08
N LEU A 33 -11.11 -2.87 -15.33
CA LEU A 33 -11.67 -4.07 -16.00
C LEU A 33 -11.31 -5.38 -15.30
N ASN A 34 -10.13 -5.48 -14.70
CA ASN A 34 -9.62 -6.70 -14.06
C ASN A 34 -9.53 -6.54 -12.54
N MET A 35 -10.43 -5.78 -11.93
CA MET A 35 -10.25 -5.36 -10.54
C MET A 35 -11.27 -5.94 -9.60
N VAL A 36 -10.76 -6.31 -8.44
CA VAL A 36 -11.53 -6.92 -7.37
C VAL A 36 -11.50 -5.98 -6.18
N ASP A 37 -12.71 -5.68 -5.71
CA ASP A 37 -12.90 -5.04 -4.44
C ASP A 37 -12.54 -5.99 -3.31
N PHE A 38 -12.03 -5.39 -2.26
CA PHE A 38 -11.53 -6.09 -1.09
C PHE A 38 -12.44 -5.80 0.11
N PRO A 39 -13.61 -6.47 0.20
CA PRO A 39 -14.61 -6.19 1.23
C PRO A 39 -14.17 -6.64 2.63
N ASP A 40 -13.06 -7.36 2.73
CA ASP A 40 -12.44 -7.82 3.96
C ASP A 40 -11.71 -6.73 4.74
N MET A 41 -11.73 -5.49 4.25
CA MET A 41 -11.22 -4.31 4.93
C MET A 41 -12.30 -3.63 5.78
N HIS A 42 -12.13 -3.66 7.11
CA HIS A 42 -13.00 -2.96 8.08
C HIS A 42 -12.64 -1.48 8.29
N TYR A 43 -11.63 -0.96 7.58
CA TYR A 43 -11.13 0.39 7.80
C TYR A 43 -12.03 1.46 7.15
N LYS A 44 -11.94 2.72 7.63
CA LYS A 44 -12.72 3.87 7.12
C LYS A 44 -12.58 4.13 5.62
N ALA A 45 -11.58 3.55 4.95
CA ALA A 45 -11.44 3.62 3.50
C ALA A 45 -12.37 2.67 2.73
N ASN A 46 -13.16 1.84 3.42
CA ASN A 46 -14.19 1.01 2.78
C ASN A 46 -15.49 1.81 2.48
N ILE A 47 -15.47 3.13 2.72
CA ILE A 47 -16.51 4.07 2.30
C ILE A 47 -16.33 4.31 0.81
N GLU A 48 -17.34 3.99 0.00
CA GLU A 48 -17.39 4.46 -1.39
C GLU A 48 -17.36 5.99 -1.40
N PRO A 49 -16.46 6.65 -2.16
CA PRO A 49 -15.70 6.19 -3.34
C PRO A 49 -14.22 5.80 -3.11
N LEU A 50 -13.77 5.67 -1.86
CA LEU A 50 -12.34 5.61 -1.49
C LEU A 50 -11.73 4.21 -1.48
N ARG A 51 -12.39 3.23 -2.11
CA ARG A 51 -11.92 1.85 -2.06
C ARG A 51 -10.69 1.69 -2.97
N PRO A 52 -9.56 1.19 -2.44
CA PRO A 52 -8.45 0.81 -3.29
C PRO A 52 -8.84 -0.43 -4.09
N TYR A 53 -8.49 -0.41 -5.36
CA TYR A 53 -8.66 -1.52 -6.26
C TYR A 53 -7.41 -2.40 -6.25
N HIS A 54 -7.62 -3.70 -6.40
CA HIS A 54 -6.55 -4.66 -6.58
C HIS A 54 -6.68 -5.33 -7.93
N GLU A 55 -5.59 -5.34 -8.67
CA GLU A 55 -5.58 -5.95 -9.98
C GLU A 55 -5.54 -7.47 -9.87
N GLN A 56 -6.58 -8.11 -10.37
CA GLN A 56 -6.64 -9.55 -10.57
C GLN A 56 -6.06 -9.87 -11.96
N ARG A 57 -4.74 -9.72 -12.13
CA ARG A 57 -4.08 -10.08 -13.40
C ARG A 57 -4.16 -11.57 -13.73
N ASP A 58 -4.19 -12.43 -12.71
CA ASP A 58 -4.18 -13.88 -12.89
C ASP A 58 -5.19 -14.58 -11.97
N THR A 59 -5.73 -15.71 -12.44
CA THR A 59 -6.35 -16.75 -11.61
C THR A 59 -5.35 -17.41 -10.63
N HIS A 60 -4.06 -17.09 -10.74
CA HIS A 60 -2.98 -17.71 -9.98
C HIS A 60 -2.45 -16.81 -8.87
N SER A 61 -1.99 -17.44 -7.79
CA SER A 61 -1.42 -16.80 -6.61
C SER A 61 -0.33 -15.77 -6.95
N PRO A 62 -0.22 -14.66 -6.21
CA PRO A 62 0.87 -13.70 -6.40
C PRO A 62 2.26 -14.28 -6.09
N SER A 63 2.33 -15.47 -5.47
CA SER A 63 3.58 -16.14 -5.07
C SER A 63 4.36 -16.71 -6.25
N ASN A 64 5.60 -16.26 -6.45
CA ASN A 64 6.54 -16.76 -7.48
C ASN A 64 6.87 -18.24 -7.29
N SER A 65 6.98 -18.69 -6.03
CA SER A 65 7.29 -20.10 -5.71
C SER A 65 6.14 -21.07 -5.96
N LEU A 66 4.87 -20.62 -5.96
CA LEU A 66 3.75 -21.56 -5.96
C LEU A 66 3.73 -22.45 -7.22
N PRO A 67 3.89 -21.91 -8.45
CA PRO A 67 3.96 -22.75 -9.64
C PRO A 67 5.09 -23.78 -9.58
N LEU A 68 6.28 -23.40 -9.08
CA LEU A 68 7.43 -24.31 -8.95
C LEU A 68 7.15 -25.43 -7.94
N LEU A 69 6.55 -25.08 -6.79
CA LEU A 69 6.22 -26.05 -5.75
C LEU A 69 5.15 -27.06 -6.20
N LEU A 70 4.31 -26.70 -7.17
CA LEU A 70 3.23 -27.54 -7.70
C LEU A 70 3.61 -28.30 -8.99
N ALA A 71 4.68 -27.92 -9.69
CA ALA A 71 5.03 -28.48 -10.98
C ALA A 71 5.44 -29.96 -10.92
N SER A 72 6.34 -30.34 -10.01
CA SER A 72 6.73 -31.74 -9.77
C SER A 72 7.43 -31.90 -8.41
N ARG A 73 7.57 -33.15 -7.93
CA ARG A 73 8.26 -33.44 -6.66
C ARG A 73 9.71 -32.96 -6.66
N GLN A 74 10.44 -33.18 -7.76
CA GLN A 74 11.85 -32.78 -7.84
C GLN A 74 12.00 -31.25 -7.84
N VAL A 75 11.24 -30.53 -8.67
CA VAL A 75 11.24 -29.05 -8.67
C VAL A 75 10.86 -28.54 -7.28
N SER A 76 9.86 -29.13 -6.65
CA SER A 76 9.42 -28.72 -5.31
C SER A 76 10.52 -28.87 -4.25
N MET A 77 11.24 -30.00 -4.23
CA MET A 77 12.35 -30.20 -3.30
C MET A 77 13.51 -29.23 -3.55
N GLU A 78 13.90 -29.03 -4.81
CA GLU A 78 14.97 -28.10 -5.19
C GLU A 78 14.58 -26.66 -4.82
N THR A 79 13.35 -26.26 -5.13
CA THR A 79 12.79 -24.93 -4.79
C THR A 79 12.73 -24.71 -3.28
N GLN A 80 12.28 -25.70 -2.50
CA GLN A 80 12.26 -25.60 -1.03
C GLN A 80 13.67 -25.45 -0.46
N SER A 81 14.65 -26.17 -1.01
CA SER A 81 16.06 -26.03 -0.61
C SER A 81 16.56 -24.61 -0.81
N ILE A 82 16.24 -23.99 -1.96
CA ILE A 82 16.58 -22.59 -2.25
C ILE A 82 15.88 -21.63 -1.27
N LEU A 83 14.55 -21.76 -1.11
CA LEU A 83 13.77 -20.93 -0.19
C LEU A 83 14.27 -21.00 1.26
N ASN A 84 14.74 -22.16 1.71
CA ASN A 84 15.29 -22.34 3.05
C ASN A 84 16.66 -21.66 3.21
N ARG A 85 17.43 -21.53 2.13
CA ARG A 85 18.71 -20.81 2.11
C ARG A 85 18.55 -19.30 2.00
N MET A 86 17.42 -18.82 1.46
CA MET A 86 17.10 -17.38 1.39
C MET A 86 16.96 -16.77 2.78
N ARG A 87 17.96 -15.97 3.16
CA ARG A 87 17.99 -15.24 4.44
C ARG A 87 17.08 -14.02 4.45
N LYS A 88 16.95 -13.34 3.31
CA LYS A 88 16.18 -12.11 3.14
C LYS A 88 15.01 -12.38 2.21
N THR A 89 13.84 -11.84 2.54
CA THR A 89 12.63 -11.96 1.72
C THR A 89 12.19 -10.56 1.37
N THR A 90 12.36 -10.22 0.10
CA THR A 90 11.95 -8.93 -0.47
C THR A 90 10.67 -9.13 -1.24
N TYR A 91 9.68 -8.29 -0.97
CA TYR A 91 8.49 -8.16 -1.81
C TYR A 91 8.54 -6.87 -2.61
N VAL A 92 7.95 -6.92 -3.80
CA VAL A 92 7.76 -5.73 -4.64
C VAL A 92 6.27 -5.57 -4.93
N LEU A 93 5.75 -4.40 -4.59
CA LEU A 93 4.37 -3.99 -4.80
C LEU A 93 4.37 -2.76 -5.72
N ASP A 94 3.58 -2.81 -6.78
CA ASP A 94 3.26 -1.63 -7.58
C ASP A 94 1.94 -1.04 -7.11
N ILE A 95 1.91 0.29 -6.95
CA ILE A 95 0.71 1.07 -6.67
C ILE A 95 0.59 2.11 -7.78
N SER A 96 -0.32 1.88 -8.72
CA SER A 96 -0.70 2.88 -9.70
C SER A 96 -1.77 3.80 -9.11
N VAL A 97 -1.58 5.12 -9.18
CA VAL A 97 -2.52 6.13 -8.73
C VAL A 97 -3.05 6.85 -9.96
N LEU A 98 -4.36 6.77 -10.21
CA LEU A 98 -4.98 7.45 -11.35
C LEU A 98 -5.73 8.69 -10.88
N ASN A 99 -5.44 9.81 -11.52
CA ASN A 99 -6.02 11.12 -11.24
C ASN A 99 -5.99 11.48 -9.74
N ASP A 100 -4.92 11.15 -9.01
CA ASP A 100 -4.76 11.30 -7.55
C ASP A 100 -5.88 10.69 -6.66
N LEU A 101 -6.78 9.88 -7.21
CA LEU A 101 -7.97 9.38 -6.52
C LEU A 101 -7.96 7.86 -6.44
N ASP A 102 -7.91 7.22 -7.60
CA ASP A 102 -8.09 5.78 -7.69
C ASP A 102 -6.74 5.09 -7.48
N LEU A 103 -6.66 4.26 -6.45
CA LEU A 103 -5.47 3.48 -6.12
C LEU A 103 -5.61 2.06 -6.65
N PHE A 104 -4.57 1.61 -7.33
CA PHE A 104 -4.51 0.32 -8.02
C PHE A 104 -3.28 -0.42 -7.57
N SER A 105 -3.46 -1.54 -6.87
CA SER A 105 -2.33 -2.31 -6.32
C SER A 105 -2.10 -3.61 -7.08
N THR A 106 -0.83 -3.91 -7.36
CA THR A 106 -0.40 -5.11 -8.11
C THR A 106 0.87 -5.68 -7.49
N TRP A 107 0.84 -6.97 -7.10
CA TRP A 107 2.04 -7.66 -6.62
C TRP A 107 2.98 -7.98 -7.79
N ILE A 108 4.19 -7.44 -7.74
CA ILE A 108 5.22 -7.59 -8.78
C ILE A 108 6.13 -8.77 -8.50
N SER A 109 6.53 -8.96 -7.24
CA SER A 109 7.37 -10.09 -6.82
C SER A 109 7.04 -10.51 -5.41
N VAL A 110 6.73 -11.79 -5.23
CA VAL A 110 6.45 -12.44 -3.93
C VAL A 110 7.14 -13.81 -3.92
N PRO A 111 8.44 -13.88 -3.55
CA PRO A 111 9.20 -15.13 -3.63
C PRO A 111 8.58 -16.28 -2.82
N ARG A 112 8.10 -15.99 -1.61
CA ARG A 112 7.38 -16.92 -0.73
C ARG A 112 6.42 -16.17 0.17
N LEU A 113 5.33 -16.80 0.58
CA LEU A 113 4.44 -16.24 1.61
C LEU A 113 5.08 -16.40 3.00
N THR A 114 5.42 -15.28 3.63
CA THR A 114 5.95 -15.21 5.00
C THR A 114 5.30 -14.08 5.79
N THR A 115 5.39 -14.14 7.12
CA THR A 115 4.97 -13.07 8.04
C THR A 115 6.09 -12.09 8.37
N ARG A 116 7.34 -12.43 8.05
CA ARG A 116 8.50 -11.56 8.31
C ARG A 116 9.22 -11.23 7.00
N LEU A 117 9.26 -9.96 6.67
CA LEU A 117 9.88 -9.43 5.45
C LEU A 117 11.09 -8.58 5.82
N SER A 118 12.18 -8.80 5.11
CA SER A 118 13.35 -7.93 5.23
C SER A 118 13.09 -6.59 4.55
N THR A 119 12.44 -6.62 3.39
CA THR A 119 12.16 -5.41 2.62
C THR A 119 10.82 -5.52 1.91
N LEU A 120 10.00 -4.48 2.03
CA LEU A 120 8.89 -4.24 1.11
C LEU A 120 9.27 -3.02 0.27
N HIS A 121 9.44 -3.23 -1.02
CA HIS A 121 9.59 -2.15 -1.99
C HIS A 121 8.23 -1.84 -2.59
N VAL A 122 7.84 -0.57 -2.55
CA VAL A 122 6.58 -0.09 -3.10
C VAL A 122 6.88 0.96 -4.15
N ASP A 123 6.67 0.60 -5.41
CA ASP A 123 6.73 1.52 -6.55
C ASP A 123 5.37 2.20 -6.69
N ILE A 124 5.31 3.51 -6.47
CA ILE A 124 4.10 4.33 -6.56
C ILE A 124 4.17 5.12 -7.85
N ARG A 125 3.30 4.80 -8.81
CA ARG A 125 3.27 5.39 -10.15
C ARG A 125 2.04 6.28 -10.30
N LEU A 126 2.27 7.56 -10.61
CA LEU A 126 1.21 8.55 -10.77
C LEU A 126 0.80 8.66 -12.24
N PHE A 127 -0.50 8.59 -12.50
CA PHE A 127 -1.13 8.67 -13.83
C PHE A 127 -2.23 9.73 -13.84
N GLY A 128 -2.42 10.37 -14.99
CA GLY A 128 -3.49 11.32 -15.22
C GLY A 128 -3.25 12.66 -14.56
N ARG A 129 -4.34 13.39 -14.33
CA ARG A 129 -4.29 14.77 -13.86
C ARG A 129 -4.14 14.86 -12.34
N ILE A 130 -3.50 15.95 -11.90
CA ILE A 130 -3.49 16.34 -10.49
C ILE A 130 -4.89 16.84 -10.11
N ILE A 131 -5.41 16.40 -8.96
CA ILE A 131 -6.71 16.88 -8.46
C ILE A 131 -6.63 18.32 -7.99
N THR A 132 -7.73 19.04 -8.17
CA THR A 132 -7.88 20.38 -7.59
C THR A 132 -8.14 20.30 -6.08
N THR A 133 -7.83 21.37 -5.33
CA THR A 133 -8.13 21.43 -3.89
C THR A 133 -9.61 21.21 -3.60
N LYS A 134 -10.50 21.74 -4.46
CA LYS A 134 -11.95 21.54 -4.33
C LYS A 134 -12.32 20.05 -4.42
N GLU A 135 -11.84 19.37 -5.45
CA GLU A 135 -12.07 17.93 -5.63
C GLU A 135 -11.49 17.11 -4.48
N ALA A 136 -10.35 17.53 -3.93
CA ALA A 136 -9.74 16.90 -2.78
C ALA A 136 -10.57 17.08 -1.50
N CYS A 137 -11.18 18.25 -1.31
CA CYS A 137 -12.06 18.55 -0.17
C CYS A 137 -13.43 17.84 -0.28
N ASP A 138 -13.96 17.67 -1.49
CA ASP A 138 -15.30 17.12 -1.71
C ASP A 138 -15.35 15.57 -1.54
N GLN A 139 -14.22 14.89 -1.32
CA GLN A 139 -14.15 13.42 -1.26
C GLN A 139 -14.85 12.79 -0.05
N ILE A 140 -14.84 13.44 1.13
CA ILE A 140 -15.49 12.95 2.35
C ILE A 140 -16.47 14.03 2.92
N GLY A 141 -16.92 14.95 2.07
CA GLY A 141 -17.80 16.07 2.44
C GLY A 141 -17.08 17.23 3.13
N CYS A 142 -17.86 18.20 3.63
CA CYS A 142 -17.41 19.55 4.03
C CYS A 142 -16.44 19.62 5.23
N GLY A 143 -15.94 18.48 5.76
CA GLY A 143 -15.12 18.37 6.96
C GLY A 143 -13.59 18.37 6.73
N GLY A 144 -13.12 18.68 5.52
CA GLY A 144 -11.71 18.99 5.26
C GLY A 144 -10.73 17.82 5.25
N ARG A 145 -11.18 16.58 5.03
CA ARG A 145 -10.29 15.41 4.98
C ARG A 145 -10.10 14.92 3.55
N TYR A 146 -8.87 14.95 3.06
CA TYR A 146 -8.47 14.48 1.73
C TYR A 146 -8.65 12.95 1.59
N GLY A 147 -9.78 12.48 1.08
CA GLY A 147 -10.14 11.06 1.10
C GLY A 147 -9.08 10.05 0.65
N PHE A 148 -8.30 10.39 -0.39
CA PHE A 148 -7.31 9.50 -1.01
C PHE A 148 -6.22 8.99 -0.05
N HIS A 149 -5.84 9.74 1.00
CA HIS A 149 -4.86 9.26 1.96
C HIS A 149 -5.41 8.07 2.77
N TRP A 150 -6.72 8.02 3.03
CA TRP A 150 -7.34 6.88 3.72
C TRP A 150 -7.24 5.62 2.88
N SER A 151 -7.44 5.73 1.57
CA SER A 151 -7.29 4.63 0.62
C SER A 151 -5.87 4.06 0.64
N PHE A 152 -4.85 4.93 0.66
CA PHE A 152 -3.46 4.51 0.78
C PHE A 152 -3.16 3.81 2.11
N TYR A 153 -3.59 4.40 3.23
CA TYR A 153 -3.41 3.78 4.55
C TYR A 153 -4.13 2.43 4.67
N ALA A 154 -5.31 2.33 4.09
CA ALA A 154 -6.06 1.08 4.07
C ALA A 154 -5.31 0.00 3.28
N LEU A 155 -4.77 0.34 2.10
CA LEU A 155 -3.99 -0.61 1.32
C LEU A 155 -2.76 -1.12 2.09
N LEU A 156 -2.03 -0.22 2.74
CA LEU A 156 -0.87 -0.58 3.58
C LEU A 156 -1.29 -1.43 4.78
N GLU A 157 -2.35 -1.04 5.48
CA GLU A 157 -2.87 -1.78 6.63
C GLU A 157 -3.30 -3.20 6.23
N ARG A 158 -4.01 -3.34 5.10
CA ARG A 158 -4.39 -4.64 4.55
C ARG A 158 -3.18 -5.52 4.34
N PHE A 159 -2.15 -4.97 3.72
CA PHE A 159 -0.91 -5.69 3.49
C PHE A 159 -0.27 -6.12 4.83
N LEU A 160 -0.12 -5.21 5.79
CA LEU A 160 0.50 -5.54 7.09
C LEU A 160 -0.32 -6.55 7.88
N ARG A 161 -1.65 -6.57 7.71
CA ARG A 161 -2.52 -7.53 8.39
C ARG A 161 -2.59 -8.89 7.69
N TYR A 162 -2.58 -8.94 6.36
CA TYR A 162 -2.95 -10.14 5.61
C TYR A 162 -1.91 -10.59 4.58
N GLY A 163 -1.10 -9.66 4.08
CA GLY A 163 -0.06 -9.88 3.09
C GLY A 163 -0.55 -9.97 1.66
N PRO A 164 0.28 -10.51 0.75
CA PRO A 164 -0.04 -10.69 -0.65
C PRO A 164 -0.98 -11.89 -0.83
N VAL A 165 -2.23 -11.71 -0.41
CA VAL A 165 -3.30 -12.70 -0.59
C VAL A 165 -4.47 -12.07 -1.31
N GLY A 166 -5.09 -12.86 -2.19
CA GLY A 166 -6.32 -12.46 -2.87
C GLY A 166 -7.48 -12.25 -1.90
N ALA A 167 -8.61 -11.80 -2.47
CA ALA A 167 -9.83 -11.55 -1.73
C ALA A 167 -10.24 -12.84 -1.03
N LYS A 168 -10.29 -12.82 0.29
CA LYS A 168 -10.76 -13.99 1.00
C LYS A 168 -12.28 -14.00 0.97
N LYS A 169 -12.85 -15.18 0.74
CA LYS A 169 -14.27 -15.46 1.00
C LYS A 169 -14.37 -15.93 2.44
N GLY A 170 -14.90 -15.10 3.32
CA GLY A 170 -15.04 -15.44 4.72
C GLY A 170 -16.17 -16.44 4.83
N ARG A 171 -16.03 -17.47 5.69
CA ARG A 171 -17.23 -18.01 6.31
C ARG A 171 -17.80 -16.87 7.14
N THR A 172 -19.01 -16.44 6.80
CA THR A 172 -19.81 -15.54 7.62
C THR A 172 -19.76 -16.10 9.03
N SER A 173 -19.22 -15.34 9.99
CA SER A 173 -19.48 -15.69 11.38
C SER A 173 -20.99 -15.63 11.61
N ASP A 174 -21.51 -16.32 12.62
CA ASP A 174 -22.94 -16.28 13.00
C ASP A 174 -23.43 -14.84 13.31
N TYR A 175 -22.53 -13.86 13.39
CA TYR A 175 -22.78 -12.44 13.54
C TYR A 175 -22.60 -11.60 12.26
N GLY A 176 -22.61 -12.23 11.07
CA GLY A 176 -22.58 -11.52 9.79
C GLY A 176 -21.23 -10.91 9.41
N ASN A 177 -20.19 -11.07 10.25
CA ASN A 177 -18.93 -10.36 10.05
C ASN A 177 -17.81 -11.32 9.62
N PRO A 178 -17.21 -11.15 8.43
CA PRO A 178 -16.03 -11.91 8.04
C PRO A 178 -14.84 -11.46 8.89
N SER A 179 -14.54 -12.21 9.95
CA SER A 179 -13.41 -12.00 10.83
C SER A 179 -12.19 -12.78 10.30
N TYR A 180 -11.25 -12.08 9.66
CA TYR A 180 -9.97 -12.69 9.30
C TYR A 180 -8.97 -12.59 10.42
N LYS A 181 -8.35 -13.72 10.76
CA LYS A 181 -7.19 -13.74 11.64
C LYS A 181 -6.07 -12.89 11.04
N ASN A 182 -5.69 -11.85 11.76
CA ASN A 182 -4.53 -11.02 11.47
C ASN A 182 -3.28 -11.92 11.43
N ARG A 183 -2.50 -11.82 10.37
CA ARG A 183 -1.23 -12.55 10.20
C ARG A 183 -0.04 -11.83 10.83
N HIS A 184 -0.23 -10.57 11.24
CA HIS A 184 0.77 -9.73 11.89
C HIS A 184 2.08 -9.70 11.09
N ILE A 185 1.99 -9.23 9.84
CA ILE A 185 3.18 -9.15 8.99
C ILE A 185 4.06 -8.02 9.49
N SER A 186 5.32 -8.36 9.76
CA SER A 186 6.37 -7.41 10.13
C SER A 186 7.28 -7.17 8.94
N VAL A 187 7.57 -5.90 8.66
CA VAL A 187 8.51 -5.46 7.63
C VAL A 187 9.64 -4.72 8.31
N GLU A 188 10.88 -5.14 8.08
CA GLU A 188 12.06 -4.46 8.61
C GLU A 188 12.34 -3.16 7.87
N ASN A 189 12.30 -3.18 6.53
CA ASN A 189 12.55 -2.01 5.69
C ASN A 189 11.36 -1.77 4.74
N LEU A 190 10.67 -0.64 4.89
CA LEU A 190 9.64 -0.18 3.96
C LEU A 190 10.23 0.92 3.08
N ILE A 191 10.32 0.66 1.77
CA ILE A 191 10.83 1.61 0.77
C ILE A 191 9.66 2.04 -0.10
N LEU A 192 9.43 3.35 -0.19
CA LEU A 192 8.37 3.95 -1.00
C LEU A 192 9.02 4.82 -2.08
N ASP A 193 8.91 4.39 -3.33
CA ASP A 193 9.46 5.08 -4.49
C ASP A 193 8.34 5.75 -5.28
N PHE A 194 8.34 7.07 -5.38
CA PHE A 194 7.33 7.81 -6.13
C PHE A 194 7.87 8.17 -7.51
N ARG A 195 7.13 7.80 -8.55
CA ARG A 195 7.50 8.05 -9.96
C ARG A 195 6.30 8.61 -10.71
N SER A 196 6.53 9.63 -11.54
CA SER A 196 5.56 10.00 -12.56
C SER A 196 5.57 8.95 -13.66
N ALA A 197 4.41 8.39 -14.00
CA ALA A 197 4.30 7.52 -15.17
C ALA A 197 4.20 8.34 -16.47
N GLU A 198 3.87 9.62 -16.36
CA GLU A 198 3.78 10.55 -17.48
C GLU A 198 5.10 11.32 -17.64
N THR A 199 5.60 11.36 -18.87
CA THR A 199 6.86 12.02 -19.23
C THR A 199 6.71 13.55 -19.33
N GLU A 200 5.47 14.02 -19.52
CA GLU A 200 5.12 15.43 -19.68
C GLU A 200 3.87 15.73 -18.85
N LEU A 201 4.04 16.07 -17.57
CA LEU A 201 2.94 16.67 -16.82
C LEU A 201 2.93 18.17 -17.15
N PRO A 202 1.81 18.74 -17.62
CA PRO A 202 1.65 20.19 -17.58
C PRO A 202 1.68 20.57 -16.10
N TYR A 203 2.79 21.19 -15.68
CA TYR A 203 2.90 21.80 -14.36
C TYR A 203 1.62 22.59 -14.10
N PRO A 204 0.99 22.46 -12.91
CA PRO A 204 -0.20 23.22 -12.61
C PRO A 204 0.14 24.69 -12.85
N SER A 205 -0.51 25.27 -13.86
CA SER A 205 -0.28 26.64 -14.29
C SER A 205 -0.37 27.50 -13.05
N HIS A 206 0.70 28.22 -12.71
CA HIS A 206 0.80 29.09 -11.55
C HIS A 206 -0.47 29.92 -11.43
N GLU A 207 -1.44 29.42 -10.66
CA GLU A 207 -2.66 30.14 -10.40
C GLU A 207 -2.21 31.28 -9.50
N LYS A 208 -2.18 32.47 -10.10
CA LYS A 208 -1.68 33.68 -9.46
C LYS A 208 -2.41 33.83 -8.14
N ARG A 209 -1.69 33.66 -7.03
CA ARG A 209 -2.12 34.06 -5.70
C ARG A 209 -2.44 35.56 -5.73
N HIS A 210 -3.68 35.89 -6.02
CA HIS A 210 -4.25 37.20 -5.73
C HIS A 210 -5.16 37.06 -4.51
N THR A 211 -4.53 37.34 -3.36
CA THR A 211 -5.04 38.11 -2.22
C THR A 211 -6.26 37.63 -1.40
N THR A 212 -5.95 37.49 -0.09
CA THR A 212 -6.80 37.69 1.10
C THR A 212 -7.94 36.71 1.37
N LEU A 213 -7.57 35.56 1.93
CA LEU A 213 -8.25 34.96 3.10
C LEU A 213 -7.23 34.06 3.83
N GLY A 214 -7.23 34.13 5.16
CA GLY A 214 -6.17 33.64 6.05
C GLY A 214 -5.70 32.21 5.77
N ASN A 215 -4.40 31.98 5.95
CA ASN A 215 -3.74 30.69 5.83
C ASN A 215 -4.26 29.73 6.91
N PRO A 216 -5.07 28.69 6.58
CA PRO A 216 -5.60 27.77 7.59
C PRO A 216 -4.51 26.89 8.23
N ILE A 217 -3.36 26.76 7.56
CA ILE A 217 -2.23 25.94 8.00
C ILE A 217 -1.38 26.65 9.07
N LEU A 218 -1.34 27.99 9.04
CA LEU A 218 -0.71 28.78 10.11
C LEU A 218 -1.65 28.89 11.32
N ASP A 219 -2.96 28.98 11.10
CA ASP A 219 -3.96 29.03 12.17
C ASP A 219 -4.06 27.70 12.93
N PHE A 220 -3.87 26.55 12.28
CA PHE A 220 -3.84 25.24 12.96
C PHE A 220 -2.63 25.10 13.90
N HIS A 221 -1.44 25.53 13.46
CA HIS A 221 -0.25 25.51 14.29
C HIS A 221 -0.28 26.56 15.42
N ALA A 222 -0.99 27.68 15.25
CA ALA A 222 -1.21 28.66 16.32
C ALA A 222 -2.21 28.16 17.37
N ALA A 223 -3.35 27.60 16.94
CA ALA A 223 -4.40 27.07 17.82
C ALA A 223 -3.95 25.84 18.62
N GLU A 224 -3.06 25.02 18.08
CA GLU A 224 -2.52 23.84 18.76
C GLU A 224 -1.39 24.21 19.76
N ARG A 225 -0.74 25.37 19.57
CA ARG A 225 0.25 25.93 20.51
C ARG A 225 -0.41 26.57 21.74
N GLU A 226 -1.57 27.21 21.57
CA GLU A 226 -2.37 27.76 22.69
C GLU A 226 -3.03 26.67 23.56
N ARG A 227 -3.40 25.52 22.98
CA ARG A 227 -3.95 24.38 23.74
C ARG A 227 -2.94 23.64 24.60
N LEU A 228 -1.66 23.66 24.22
CA LEU A 228 -0.61 22.91 24.92
C LEU A 228 0.17 23.75 25.93
N ASN A 229 0.04 25.10 25.92
CA ASN A 229 0.68 25.99 26.88
C ASN A 229 -0.21 27.23 27.16
N PRO A 230 -1.13 27.20 28.14
CA PRO A 230 -1.82 28.41 28.55
C PRO A 230 -0.81 29.40 29.16
N PRO A 231 -0.93 30.71 28.90
CA PRO A 231 -0.05 31.71 29.48
C PRO A 231 -0.23 31.77 31.00
N VAL A 232 0.84 31.45 31.74
CA VAL A 232 0.92 31.66 33.18
C VAL A 232 1.23 33.13 33.43
N THR A 233 0.23 33.91 33.81
CA THR A 233 0.43 35.27 34.31
C THR A 233 0.73 35.23 35.80
N TRP A 234 1.90 35.74 36.18
CA TRP A 234 2.28 35.94 37.58
C TRP A 234 1.53 37.16 38.14
N ASP A 235 0.65 36.94 39.11
CA ASP A 235 0.10 38.01 39.94
C ASP A 235 1.06 38.29 41.11
N THR A 236 1.77 39.41 41.04
CA THR A 236 2.75 39.82 42.05
C THR A 236 2.11 40.30 43.36
N SER A 237 0.78 40.31 43.48
CA SER A 237 0.09 40.77 44.69
C SER A 237 -0.29 39.66 45.67
N THR A 238 -0.37 38.39 45.24
CA THR A 238 -0.88 37.29 46.10
C THR A 238 -0.04 36.01 46.12
N GLY A 239 0.93 35.83 45.23
CA GLY A 239 1.94 34.77 45.34
C GLY A 239 1.45 33.33 45.15
N TRP A 240 0.34 33.09 44.43
CA TRP A 240 -0.13 31.73 44.07
C TRP A 240 -0.53 31.63 42.60
N ILE A 241 -0.38 30.43 42.01
CA ILE A 241 -0.72 30.12 40.60
C ILE A 241 -2.15 29.58 40.53
N SER A 242 -2.99 30.16 39.67
CA SER A 242 -4.33 29.62 39.36
C SER A 242 -4.45 29.32 37.87
N THR A 243 -4.85 28.09 37.54
CA THR A 243 -5.24 27.66 36.19
C THR A 243 -6.76 27.78 36.07
N MET A 244 -7.26 28.62 35.15
CA MET A 244 -8.69 28.60 34.80
C MET A 244 -8.98 27.39 33.90
N ALA A 245 -10.06 26.68 34.22
CA ALA A 245 -10.59 25.55 33.44
C ALA A 245 -11.28 26.01 32.15
#